data_AF-A0A9D1AHX6-F1
#
_entry.id   AF-A0A9D1AHX6-F1
#
_cell.length_a   1.000
_cell.length_b   1.000
_cell.length_c   1.000
_cell.angle_alpha   90.00
_cell.angle_beta   90.00
_cell.angle_gamma   90.00
#
_symmetry.space_group_name_H-M   'P 1'
#
loop_
_entity.id
_entity.type
_entity.pdbx_description
1 polymer ?
#
loop_
_entity_poly.entity_id
_entity_poly.type
_entity_poly.pdbx_seq_one_letter_code
_entity_poly.pdbx_strand_id
1 'polypeptide(L)'
;MRVDFHSHVVPGVDDGSKNTDMSLQMLRSMRQQGTDLVVATPHFYMGRTAPEEYLEKISDACYLLREAIEKSGEEVPQMVLGYEVYYFKGISQANFINLFTIGNSSYILLELPTRPLTNADVEDIYRIRANQGL
;
A
#
# COMPACT_ATOMS: atom_id res chain seq x y z
N MET A 1 12.35 17.59 0.28
CA MET A 1 11.60 16.41 0.74
C MET A 1 11.79 15.30 -0.28
N ARG A 2 12.41 14.19 0.12
CA ARG A 2 12.55 12.98 -0.70
C ARG A 2 11.47 11.98 -0.30
N VAL A 3 10.73 11.50 -1.28
CA VAL A 3 9.59 10.59 -1.07
C VAL A 3 9.90 9.26 -1.74
N ASP A 4 9.79 8.18 -0.97
CA ASP A 4 9.68 6.84 -1.52
C ASP A 4 8.18 6.50 -1.64
N PHE A 5 7.71 6.25 -2.85
CA PHE A 5 6.29 6.18 -3.16
C PHE A 5 5.71 4.76 -3.16
N HIS A 6 6.56 3.75 -2.95
CA HIS A 6 6.13 2.36 -2.96
C HIS A 6 7.06 1.51 -2.09
N SER A 7 6.54 0.94 -1.02
CA SER A 7 7.31 0.06 -0.14
C SER A 7 6.45 -0.92 0.66
N HIS A 8 7.02 -2.06 0.99
CA HIS A 8 6.39 -3.11 1.79
C HIS A 8 6.92 -3.10 3.23
N VAL A 9 6.85 -1.93 3.88
CA VAL A 9 7.32 -1.74 5.27
C VAL A 9 6.33 -2.19 6.33
N VAL A 10 5.06 -2.46 5.98
CA VAL A 10 4.05 -2.92 6.94
C VAL A 10 4.38 -4.35 7.39
N PRO A 11 4.47 -4.63 8.69
CA PRO A 11 5.00 -5.90 9.18
C PRO A 11 4.00 -7.05 9.07
N GLY A 12 4.42 -8.17 8.47
CA GLY A 12 3.72 -9.46 8.52
C GLY A 12 2.44 -9.53 7.68
N VAL A 13 2.25 -8.62 6.73
CA VAL A 13 1.01 -8.53 5.93
C VAL A 13 1.16 -9.12 4.53
N ASP A 14 2.35 -9.04 3.94
CA ASP A 14 2.71 -9.54 2.62
C ASP A 14 4.15 -10.10 2.59
N ASP A 15 4.80 -10.08 1.43
CA ASP A 15 6.14 -10.62 1.18
C ASP A 15 7.30 -9.66 1.50
N GLY A 16 7.00 -8.43 1.96
CA GLY A 16 7.99 -7.47 2.40
C GLY A 16 8.49 -7.72 3.83
N SER A 17 8.21 -6.78 4.72
CA SER A 17 8.64 -6.88 6.12
C SER A 17 7.94 -8.03 6.85
N LYS A 18 8.72 -8.89 7.50
CA LYS A 18 8.20 -10.06 8.23
C LYS A 18 7.69 -9.75 9.64
N ASN A 19 8.20 -8.67 10.25
CA ASN A 19 7.91 -8.29 11.63
C ASN A 19 8.34 -6.84 11.89
N THR A 20 7.99 -6.31 13.06
CA THR A 20 8.28 -4.91 13.44
C THR A 20 9.76 -4.58 13.44
N ASP A 21 10.62 -5.51 13.85
CA ASP A 21 12.07 -5.30 13.89
C ASP A 21 12.65 -5.12 12.48
N MET A 22 12.20 -5.93 11.53
CA MET A 22 12.57 -5.78 10.11
C MET A 22 12.04 -4.46 9.54
N SER A 23 10.80 -4.08 9.85
CA SER A 23 10.22 -2.80 9.42
C SER A 23 11.04 -1.61 9.94
N LEU A 24 11.43 -1.61 11.21
CA LEU A 24 12.29 -0.57 11.80
C LEU A 24 13.63 -0.48 11.08
N GLN A 25 14.28 -1.62 10.79
CA GLN A 25 15.54 -1.64 10.04
C GLN A 25 15.40 -1.07 8.62
N MET A 26 14.29 -1.40 7.93
CA MET A 26 13.99 -0.84 6.61
C MET A 26 13.81 0.68 6.68
N LEU A 27 12.99 1.17 7.60
CA LEU A 27 12.72 2.60 7.79
C LEU A 27 13.99 3.37 8.17
N ARG A 28 14.81 2.85 9.09
CA ARG A 28 16.11 3.42 9.44
C ARG A 28 17.01 3.53 8.21
N SER A 29 17.08 2.48 7.39
CA SER A 29 17.89 2.46 6.17
C SER A 29 17.41 3.49 5.16
N MET A 30 16.08 3.62 4.99
CA MET A 30 15.48 4.67 4.15
C MET A 30 15.84 6.07 4.66
N ARG A 31 15.76 6.31 5.98
CA ARG A 31 16.17 7.60 6.57
C ARG A 31 17.64 7.91 6.30
N GLN A 32 18.53 6.93 6.46
CA GLN A 32 19.97 7.09 6.20
C GLN A 32 20.27 7.41 4.73
N GLN A 33 19.44 6.93 3.80
CA GLN A 33 19.50 7.28 2.37
C GLN A 33 18.88 8.67 2.07
N GLY A 34 18.31 9.31 3.08
CA GLY A 34 17.72 10.65 3.02
C GLY A 34 16.25 10.67 2.65
N THR A 35 15.53 9.55 2.72
CA THR A 35 14.07 9.53 2.56
C THR A 35 13.42 10.29 3.73
N ASP A 36 12.56 11.23 3.40
CA ASP A 36 11.81 12.05 4.38
C ASP A 36 10.41 11.49 4.62
N LEU A 37 9.80 10.89 3.58
CA LEU A 37 8.48 10.29 3.64
C LEU A 37 8.46 8.98 2.84
N VAL A 38 7.80 7.96 3.39
CA VAL A 38 7.55 6.68 2.74
C VAL A 38 6.04 6.46 2.60
N VAL A 39 5.60 6.05 1.42
CA VAL A 39 4.27 5.49 1.20
C VAL A 39 4.37 3.98 1.39
N ALA A 40 3.71 3.47 2.43
CA ALA A 40 3.60 2.05 2.69
C ALA A 40 2.47 1.50 1.81
N THR A 41 2.79 0.59 0.89
CA THR A 41 1.88 0.07 -0.13
C THR A 41 1.84 -1.46 -0.07
N PRO A 42 1.34 -2.05 1.03
CA PRO A 42 1.22 -3.50 1.10
C PRO A 42 0.32 -4.03 -0.02
N HIS A 43 0.57 -5.26 -0.46
CA HIS A 43 -0.22 -5.86 -1.53
C HIS A 43 -1.68 -6.10 -1.10
N PHE A 44 -2.62 -5.73 -1.97
CA PHE A 44 -4.01 -6.17 -1.91
C PHE A 44 -4.36 -7.03 -3.12
N TYR A 45 -4.80 -8.26 -2.86
CA TYR A 45 -5.25 -9.20 -3.89
C TYR A 45 -6.73 -9.51 -3.70
N MET A 46 -7.55 -9.07 -4.65
CA MET A 46 -8.98 -9.38 -4.64
C MET A 46 -9.21 -10.90 -4.62
N GLY A 47 -10.05 -11.36 -3.69
CA GLY A 47 -10.40 -12.77 -3.54
C GLY A 47 -9.50 -13.59 -2.60
N ARG A 48 -8.40 -13.04 -2.06
CA ARG A 48 -7.64 -13.70 -0.98
C ARG A 48 -8.28 -13.49 0.40
N THR A 49 -8.78 -12.28 0.64
CA THR A 49 -9.41 -11.85 1.90
C THR A 49 -10.50 -10.83 1.57
N ALA A 50 -11.51 -10.71 2.42
CA ALA A 50 -12.50 -9.64 2.28
C ALA A 50 -11.82 -8.26 2.45
N PRO A 51 -12.22 -7.21 1.70
CA PRO A 51 -11.61 -5.89 1.82
C PRO A 51 -11.58 -5.35 3.25
N GLU A 52 -12.66 -5.53 4.01
CA GLU A 52 -12.79 -5.01 5.37
C GLU A 52 -11.83 -5.72 6.34
N GLU A 53 -11.78 -7.05 6.28
CA GLU A 53 -10.85 -7.88 7.07
C GLU A 53 -9.39 -7.57 6.72
N TYR A 54 -9.10 -7.34 5.43
CA TYR A 54 -7.79 -6.91 5.00
C TYR A 54 -7.41 -5.55 5.61
N LEU A 55 -8.31 -4.56 5.55
CA LEU A 55 -8.05 -3.22 6.10
C LEU A 55 -7.83 -3.27 7.62
N GLU A 56 -8.59 -4.09 8.35
CA GLU A 56 -8.40 -4.32 9.79
C GLU A 56 -7.00 -4.88 10.07
N LYS A 57 -6.59 -5.93 9.34
CA LYS A 57 -5.24 -6.51 9.45
C LYS A 57 -4.14 -5.47 9.20
N ILE A 58 -4.28 -4.63 8.17
CA ILE A 58 -3.30 -3.57 7.87
C ILE A 58 -3.28 -2.52 8.98
N SER A 59 -4.44 -2.12 9.50
CA SER A 59 -4.55 -1.17 10.61
C SER A 59 -3.81 -1.66 11.85
N ASP A 60 -4.03 -2.92 12.24
CA ASP A 60 -3.37 -3.54 13.40
C ASP A 60 -1.84 -3.60 13.22
N ALA A 61 -1.37 -4.01 12.04
CA ALA A 61 0.06 -4.06 11.74
C ALA A 61 0.71 -2.66 11.76
N CYS A 62 -0.01 -1.64 11.25
CA CYS A 62 0.45 -0.26 11.30
C CYS A 62 0.48 0.30 12.73
N TYR A 63 -0.46 -0.11 13.59
CA TYR A 63 -0.46 0.25 15.00
C TYR A 63 0.78 -0.33 15.71
N LEU A 64 1.05 -1.62 15.52
CA LEU A 64 2.21 -2.29 16.11
C LEU A 64 3.54 -1.68 15.64
N LEU A 65 3.64 -1.32 14.35
CA LEU A 65 4.83 -0.64 13.82
C LEU A 65 5.01 0.75 14.43
N ARG A 66 3.93 1.53 14.59
CA ARG A 66 4.00 2.84 15.25
C ARG A 66 4.48 2.73 16.70
N GLU A 67 3.95 1.79 17.47
CA GLU A 67 4.43 1.52 18.83
C GLU A 67 5.91 1.14 18.86
N ALA A 68 6.38 0.34 17.89
CA ALA A 68 7.77 -0.07 17.80
C ALA A 68 8.70 1.13 17.49
N ILE A 69 8.28 2.02 16.58
CA ILE A 69 8.98 3.27 16.26
C ILE A 69 9.09 4.15 17.51
N GLU A 70 7.99 4.39 18.21
CA GLU A 70 7.97 5.22 19.42
C GLU A 70 8.88 4.65 20.52
N LYS A 71 8.82 3.34 20.76
CA LYS A 71 9.68 2.65 21.75
C LYS A 71 11.16 2.70 21.36
N SER A 72 11.49 2.67 20.08
CA SER A 72 12.88 2.71 19.60
C SER A 72 13.54 4.09 19.77
N GLY A 73 12.75 5.16 19.74
CA GLY A 73 13.26 6.54 19.74
C GLY A 73 14.05 6.92 18.48
N GLU A 74 13.96 6.11 17.42
CA GLU A 74 14.71 6.31 16.18
C GLU A 74 14.06 7.38 15.30
N GLU A 75 14.90 8.15 14.60
CA GLU A 75 14.44 9.00 13.52
C GLU A 75 14.20 8.14 12.27
N VAL A 76 12.93 8.03 11.89
CA VAL A 76 12.47 7.30 10.69
C VAL A 76 11.72 8.26 9.75
N PRO A 77 11.55 7.93 8.47
CA PRO A 77 10.74 8.74 7.56
C PRO A 77 9.29 8.80 8.05
N GLN A 78 8.60 9.90 7.73
CA GLN A 78 7.15 9.97 7.91
C GLN A 78 6.48 8.88 7.08
N MET A 79 5.39 8.30 7.59
CA MET A 79 4.69 7.21 6.91
C MET A 79 3.29 7.64 6.48
N VAL A 80 2.97 7.41 5.22
CA VAL A 80 1.63 7.50 4.66
C VAL A 80 1.20 6.11 4.22
N LEU A 81 -0.02 5.71 4.57
CA LEU A 81 -0.56 4.43 4.12
C LEU A 81 -1.16 4.59 2.72
N GLY A 82 -0.83 3.66 1.84
CA GLY A 82 -1.51 3.38 0.59
C GLY A 82 -1.60 1.87 0.43
N TYR A 83 -1.82 1.39 -0.79
CA TYR A 83 -1.96 -0.03 -1.08
C TYR A 83 -1.50 -0.30 -2.49
N GLU A 84 -0.76 -1.39 -2.70
CA GLU A 84 -0.50 -1.89 -4.04
C GLU A 84 -1.64 -2.85 -4.41
N VAL A 85 -2.61 -2.35 -5.19
CA VAL A 85 -3.76 -3.14 -5.60
C VAL A 85 -3.37 -3.94 -6.84
N TYR A 86 -3.37 -5.27 -6.73
CA TYR A 86 -3.21 -6.12 -7.91
C TYR A 86 -4.46 -6.04 -8.78
N TYR A 87 -4.26 -5.72 -10.06
CA TYR A 87 -5.34 -5.60 -11.01
C TYR A 87 -6.17 -6.89 -11.10
N PHE A 88 -7.49 -6.72 -11.03
CA PHE A 88 -8.47 -7.76 -11.27
C PHE A 88 -9.53 -7.25 -12.23
N LYS A 89 -10.10 -8.15 -13.02
CA LYS A 89 -11.15 -7.81 -13.98
C LYS A 89 -12.40 -7.31 -13.24
N GLY A 90 -12.91 -6.16 -13.67
CA GLY A 90 -14.06 -5.49 -13.07
C GLY A 90 -13.67 -4.50 -11.96
N ILE A 91 -12.38 -4.18 -11.79
CA ILE A 91 -11.91 -3.22 -10.79
C ILE A 91 -12.61 -1.86 -10.91
N SER A 92 -12.97 -1.44 -12.13
CA SER A 92 -13.68 -0.18 -12.38
C SER A 92 -15.08 -0.12 -11.76
N GLN A 93 -15.66 -1.28 -11.44
CA GLN A 93 -16.99 -1.44 -10.85
C GLN A 93 -16.93 -1.81 -9.37
N ALA A 94 -15.72 -2.00 -8.81
CA ALA A 94 -15.53 -2.36 -7.42
C ALA A 94 -15.66 -1.14 -6.51
N ASN A 95 -16.84 -0.93 -5.93
CA ASN A 95 -17.12 0.25 -5.09
C ASN A 95 -16.20 0.40 -3.87
N PHE A 96 -15.57 -0.69 -3.42
CA PHE A 96 -14.61 -0.67 -2.32
C PHE A 96 -13.25 -0.07 -2.71
N ILE A 97 -12.95 0.12 -4.00
CA ILE A 97 -11.60 0.51 -4.45
C ILE A 97 -11.16 1.87 -3.92
N ASN A 98 -12.11 2.76 -3.59
CA ASN A 98 -11.83 4.05 -2.97
C ASN A 98 -11.22 3.95 -1.56
N LEU A 99 -11.38 2.79 -0.90
CA LEU A 99 -10.74 2.51 0.39
C LEU A 99 -9.23 2.24 0.24
N PHE A 100 -8.74 1.98 -0.96
CA PHE A 100 -7.36 1.59 -1.26
C PHE A 100 -6.54 2.74 -1.84
N THR A 101 -6.88 3.98 -1.48
CA THR A 101 -6.19 5.19 -1.92
C THR A 101 -4.91 5.43 -1.12
N ILE A 102 -4.01 6.25 -1.69
CA ILE A 102 -2.79 6.71 -1.03
C ILE A 102 -3.13 7.89 -0.14
N GLY A 103 -3.10 7.68 1.18
CA GLY A 103 -3.49 8.67 2.18
C GLY A 103 -4.92 9.16 1.96
N ASN A 104 -5.11 10.49 1.97
CA ASN A 104 -6.39 11.14 1.69
C ASN A 104 -6.50 11.64 0.23
N SER A 105 -5.74 11.04 -0.68
CA SER A 105 -5.74 11.45 -2.10
C SER A 105 -6.73 10.65 -2.93
N SER A 106 -6.87 11.00 -4.21
CA SER A 106 -7.62 10.23 -5.21
C SER A 106 -6.73 9.24 -5.98
N TYR A 107 -5.49 9.00 -5.56
CA TYR A 107 -4.56 8.12 -6.27
C TYR A 107 -4.58 6.71 -5.67
N ILE A 108 -4.57 5.70 -6.54
CA ILE A 108 -4.31 4.30 -6.19
C ILE A 108 -3.01 3.86 -6.85
N LEU A 109 -2.28 2.94 -6.22
CA LEU A 109 -1.17 2.24 -6.87
C LEU A 109 -1.70 0.91 -7.41
N LEU A 110 -1.60 0.72 -8.73
CA LEU A 110 -2.09 -0.47 -9.41
C LEU A 110 -0.92 -1.34 -9.89
N GLU A 111 -0.85 -2.57 -9.40
CA GLU A 111 0.05 -3.60 -9.90
C GLU A 111 -0.61 -4.33 -11.07
N LEU A 112 0.07 -4.37 -12.22
CA LEU A 112 -0.44 -5.02 -13.42
C LEU A 112 -0.07 -6.50 -13.44
N PRO A 113 -0.91 -7.37 -14.04
CA PRO A 113 -0.58 -8.78 -14.15
C PRO A 113 0.63 -9.00 -15.04
N THR A 114 1.37 -10.09 -14.81
CA THR A 114 2.54 -10.47 -15.63
C THR A 114 2.17 -10.99 -17.02
N ARG A 115 0.87 -11.22 -17.28
CA ARG A 115 0.35 -11.53 -18.63
C ARG A 115 0.18 -10.24 -19.45
N PRO A 116 0.20 -10.33 -20.79
CA PRO A 116 -0.20 -9.21 -21.63
C PRO A 116 -1.60 -8.70 -21.28
N LEU A 117 -1.73 -7.36 -21.25
CA LEU A 117 -3.02 -6.71 -21.11
C LEU A 117 -3.81 -6.84 -22.42
N THR A 118 -5.09 -7.12 -22.29
CA THR A 118 -6.04 -7.03 -23.40
C THR A 118 -6.58 -5.60 -23.50
N ASN A 119 -7.15 -5.24 -24.65
CA ASN A 119 -7.86 -3.96 -24.79
C ASN A 119 -8.99 -3.81 -23.75
N ALA A 120 -9.63 -4.92 -23.36
CA ALA A 120 -10.65 -4.91 -22.33
C ALA A 120 -10.07 -4.60 -20.94
N ASP A 121 -8.86 -5.08 -20.63
CA ASP A 121 -8.21 -4.75 -19.36
C ASP A 121 -7.85 -3.27 -19.29
N VAL A 122 -7.28 -2.73 -20.37
CA VAL A 122 -6.91 -1.32 -20.47
C VAL A 122 -8.15 -0.42 -20.34
N GLU A 123 -9.24 -0.77 -21.00
CA GLU A 123 -10.51 -0.05 -20.90
C GLU A 123 -11.10 -0.10 -19.49
N ASP A 124 -11.02 -1.25 -18.81
CA ASP A 124 -11.45 -1.40 -17.41
C ASP A 124 -10.64 -0.47 -16.50
N ILE A 125 -9.32 -0.40 -16.68
CA ILE A 125 -8.44 0.51 -15.93
C ILE A 125 -8.82 1.98 -16.19
N TYR A 126 -9.02 2.38 -17.45
CA TYR A 126 -9.40 3.77 -17.77
C TYR A 126 -10.74 4.17 -17.14
N ARG A 127 -11.68 3.22 -17.00
CA ARG A 127 -12.99 3.47 -16.40
C ARG A 127 -12.97 3.63 -14.89
N ILE A 128 -11.87 3.29 -14.20
CA ILE A 128 -11.74 3.54 -12.75
C ILE A 128 -11.99 5.01 -12.46
N ARG A 129 -11.38 5.91 -13.23
CA ARG A 129 -11.57 7.36 -13.08
C ARG A 129 -12.99 7.81 -13.29
N ALA A 130 -13.63 7.33 -14.35
CA ALA A 130 -14.99 7.72 -14.68
C ALA A 130 -16.01 7.24 -13.64
N ASN A 131 -15.79 6.05 -13.06
CA ASN A 131 -16.75 5.40 -12.18
C ASN A 131 -16.54 5.73 -10.70
N GLN A 132 -15.29 5.95 -10.28
CA GLN A 132 -14.90 6.02 -8.86
C GLN A 132 -14.30 7.39 -8.48
N GLY A 133 -13.99 8.25 -9.45
CA GLY A 133 -13.40 9.56 -9.20
C GLY A 133 -11.93 9.51 -8.79
N LEU A 134 -11.24 8.41 -9.11
CA LEU A 134 -9.82 8.15 -8.87
C LEU A 134 -8.95 8.51 -10.10
#